data_AF-A0A178ZPM2-F1
#
_entry.id   AF-A0A178ZPM2-F1
#
_cell.length_a   1.000
_cell.length_b   1.000
_cell.length_c   1.000
_cell.angle_alpha   90.00
_cell.angle_beta   90.00
_cell.angle_gamma   90.00
#
_symmetry.space_group_name_H-M   'P 1'
#
loop_
_entity.id
_entity.type
_entity.pdbx_description
1 polymer ?
#
loop_
_entity_poly.entity_id
_entity_poly.type
_entity_poly.pdbx_seq_one_letter_code
_entity_poly.pdbx_strand_id
1 'polypeptide(L)'
;MAKTKTKAHARQKDILRSTTSPLVKGVPKKSQKSIEDLLTEAAELLEQSQPELALPLAEEALKRLEAERQEQHVGTEDEIDIDDLLSLAAQGVPTLPPVLTLNAEIQVALGDVDSARRNFTRATRIDKDGALISAEPWLWLAQLCEEGGKESIGYFEQACEVLRNEIEVLEEAVNEMNTTTTTTTTVGGAADEDAGTKRVLDEKKSKLAEALCAMAEVYMTDLSWENDAEGRCESLVTEAVAVCPEYLSAGVLQTLASVRISQERIEDARTALTRSLDIWKDTSSASQAESSKDNGSADEGSAGDDGRKPDFATRVSLSRLLMEVQLEPLAMSVLEGLIREDDQSVECWYLGGWCQVLISQKADTNAETRAKCLDTARQWLETCLRLYRVLGYEDEPLREHAVELVQGLKKELVGGADGAMDEDEGDGWEDVDDQEDEDEDDEDGDLEIEADEEDGARSHAGAKSAADGDVEMT
;
A
#
# COMPACT_ATOMS: atom_id res chain seq x y z
N MET A 1 -78.69 42.92 9.35
CA MET A 1 -77.55 41.97 9.29
C MET A 1 -77.45 41.51 7.84
N ALA A 2 -76.33 41.45 7.12
CA ALA A 2 -74.95 41.95 7.32
C ALA A 2 -74.47 42.50 5.94
N LYS A 3 -73.91 43.72 5.83
CA LYS A 3 -72.47 44.05 5.89
C LYS A 3 -71.57 43.25 4.91
N THR A 4 -70.76 43.83 4.00
CA THR A 4 -70.68 45.20 3.42
C THR A 4 -69.64 45.26 2.26
N LYS A 5 -69.86 46.10 1.22
CA LYS A 5 -68.88 46.96 0.44
C LYS A 5 -67.56 46.37 -0.14
N THR A 6 -66.85 46.91 -1.16
CA THR A 6 -67.06 47.74 -2.39
C THR A 6 -65.75 47.61 -3.22
N LYS A 7 -65.75 47.37 -4.54
CA LYS A 7 -65.95 48.31 -5.69
C LYS A 7 -64.83 49.36 -5.94
N ALA A 8 -63.89 48.97 -6.81
CA ALA A 8 -63.12 49.70 -7.84
C ALA A 8 -62.85 51.23 -7.77
N HIS A 9 -61.62 51.61 -8.15
CA HIS A 9 -61.36 52.68 -9.14
C HIS A 9 -60.07 52.37 -9.95
N ALA A 10 -59.55 53.30 -10.77
CA ALA A 10 -58.53 53.02 -11.82
C ALA A 10 -57.71 54.27 -12.27
N ARG A 11 -56.79 54.07 -13.24
CA ARG A 11 -55.72 54.95 -13.81
C ARG A 11 -54.35 54.76 -13.13
N GLN A 12 -53.18 54.99 -13.75
CA GLN A 12 -52.80 55.56 -15.07
C GLN A 12 -51.54 54.77 -15.58
N LYS A 13 -51.35 54.40 -16.86
CA LYS A 13 -50.73 55.18 -17.97
C LYS A 13 -49.41 55.90 -17.56
N ASP A 14 -48.29 55.86 -18.29
CA ASP A 14 -48.07 55.64 -19.74
C ASP A 14 -46.62 55.20 -20.11
N ILE A 15 -46.45 54.53 -21.28
CA ILE A 15 -45.36 54.64 -22.31
C ILE A 15 -43.88 54.66 -21.82
N LEU A 16 -43.01 53.70 -22.22
CA LEU A 16 -42.14 53.80 -23.42
C LEU A 16 -41.50 52.46 -23.88
N ARG A 17 -41.41 52.29 -25.22
CA ARG A 17 -40.40 51.53 -26.02
C ARG A 17 -40.20 50.01 -25.81
N SER A 18 -40.98 49.28 -26.62
CA SER A 18 -40.57 48.16 -27.49
C SER A 18 -39.08 48.03 -27.87
N THR A 19 -38.63 46.77 -28.06
CA THR A 19 -37.52 46.27 -28.92
C THR A 19 -36.07 46.75 -28.62
N THR A 20 -35.04 45.90 -28.56
CA THR A 20 -34.87 44.47 -28.91
C THR A 20 -34.05 43.69 -27.86
N SER A 21 -34.19 42.36 -27.83
CA SER A 21 -33.16 41.46 -27.23
C SER A 21 -31.84 41.52 -28.05
N PRO A 22 -30.70 41.09 -27.48
CA PRO A 22 -30.40 39.65 -27.43
C PRO A 22 -30.50 39.06 -26.03
N LEU A 23 -30.99 37.82 -25.96
CA LEU A 23 -31.07 37.05 -24.73
C LEU A 23 -29.70 36.44 -24.44
N VAL A 24 -28.82 37.20 -23.78
CA VAL A 24 -27.65 36.61 -23.11
C VAL A 24 -28.19 35.78 -21.94
N LYS A 25 -28.50 34.51 -22.21
CA LYS A 25 -28.55 33.50 -21.17
C LYS A 25 -27.14 33.40 -20.61
N GLY A 26 -26.88 34.10 -19.51
CA GLY A 26 -25.71 33.77 -18.70
C GLY A 26 -25.76 32.29 -18.39
N VAL A 27 -24.72 31.55 -18.76
CA VAL A 27 -24.51 30.20 -18.23
C VAL A 27 -24.58 30.35 -16.71
N PRO A 28 -25.42 29.57 -16.00
CA PRO A 28 -25.41 29.65 -14.55
C PRO A 28 -23.98 29.34 -14.12
N LYS A 29 -23.33 30.28 -13.42
CA LYS A 29 -22.08 29.96 -12.74
C LYS A 29 -22.41 28.78 -11.83
N LYS A 30 -21.88 27.59 -12.14
CA LYS A 30 -21.75 26.55 -11.12
C LYS A 30 -21.06 27.23 -9.94
N SER A 31 -21.59 27.09 -8.73
CA SER A 31 -20.82 27.47 -7.56
C SER A 31 -19.56 26.61 -7.61
N GLN A 32 -18.40 27.23 -7.75
CA GLN A 32 -17.16 26.48 -7.60
C GLN A 32 -17.11 26.03 -6.14
N LYS A 33 -16.96 24.73 -5.93
CA LYS A 33 -16.55 24.17 -4.63
C LYS A 33 -15.28 24.89 -4.17
N SER A 34 -15.14 25.14 -2.88
CA SER A 34 -13.89 25.67 -2.30
C SER A 34 -12.75 24.66 -2.46
N ILE A 35 -11.52 25.05 -2.09
CA ILE A 35 -10.39 24.13 -2.07
C ILE A 35 -10.62 23.05 -1.01
N GLU A 36 -11.12 23.43 0.18
CA GLU A 36 -11.54 22.54 1.27
C GLU A 36 -12.58 21.51 0.81
N ASP A 37 -13.70 21.95 0.23
CA ASP A 37 -14.78 21.08 -0.30
C ASP A 37 -14.27 20.02 -1.31
N LEU A 38 -13.23 20.35 -2.10
CA LEU A 38 -12.64 19.45 -3.09
C LEU A 38 -11.70 18.42 -2.46
N LEU A 39 -10.97 18.80 -1.42
CA LEU A 39 -10.06 17.92 -0.70
C LEU A 39 -10.82 16.92 0.17
N THR A 40 -11.88 17.36 0.85
CA THR A 40 -12.76 16.45 1.60
C THR A 40 -13.44 15.45 0.67
N GLU A 41 -13.99 15.88 -0.47
CA GLU A 41 -14.59 14.96 -1.46
C GLU A 41 -13.56 14.01 -2.08
N ALA A 42 -12.31 14.45 -2.29
CA ALA A 42 -11.23 13.58 -2.77
C ALA A 42 -10.81 12.53 -1.73
N ALA A 43 -10.69 12.91 -0.46
CA ALA A 43 -10.39 11.98 0.64
C ALA A 43 -11.53 10.96 0.85
N GLU A 44 -12.79 11.43 0.92
CA GLU A 44 -13.97 10.57 0.99
C GLU A 44 -14.02 9.55 -0.16
N LEU A 45 -13.60 9.94 -1.38
CA LEU A 45 -13.55 9.04 -2.54
C LEU A 45 -12.37 8.06 -2.50
N LEU A 46 -11.22 8.45 -1.93
CA LEU A 46 -10.09 7.56 -1.70
C LEU A 46 -10.43 6.48 -0.65
N GLU A 47 -11.06 6.87 0.47
CA GLU A 47 -11.58 5.95 1.49
C GLU A 47 -12.62 4.97 0.93
N GLN A 48 -13.40 5.40 -0.06
CA GLN A 48 -14.38 4.56 -0.77
C GLN A 48 -13.78 3.78 -1.96
N SER A 49 -12.45 3.67 -2.05
CA SER A 49 -11.71 2.97 -3.11
C SER A 49 -12.09 3.40 -4.53
N GLN A 50 -12.26 4.72 -4.75
CA GLN A 50 -12.58 5.34 -6.05
C GLN A 50 -11.53 6.40 -6.45
N PRO A 51 -10.23 6.05 -6.53
CA PRO A 51 -9.15 7.01 -6.76
C PRO A 51 -9.23 7.71 -8.13
N GLU A 52 -9.86 7.10 -9.14
CA GLU A 52 -10.10 7.70 -10.46
C GLU A 52 -11.07 8.89 -10.39
N LEU A 53 -11.93 8.92 -9.38
CA LEU A 53 -12.86 10.03 -9.10
C LEU A 53 -12.24 11.05 -8.14
N ALA A 54 -11.34 10.62 -7.25
CA ALA A 54 -10.62 11.48 -6.32
C ALA A 54 -9.58 12.37 -7.04
N LEU A 55 -8.77 11.80 -7.95
CA LEU A 55 -7.63 12.52 -8.56
C LEU A 55 -8.03 13.85 -9.23
N PRO A 56 -9.07 13.95 -10.07
CA PRO A 56 -9.42 15.20 -10.75
C PRO A 56 -9.89 16.32 -9.79
N LEU A 57 -10.27 15.97 -8.56
CA LEU A 57 -10.64 16.93 -7.51
C LEU A 57 -9.39 17.40 -6.77
N ALA A 58 -8.50 16.46 -6.41
CA ALA A 58 -7.23 16.74 -5.75
C ALA A 58 -6.28 17.58 -6.63
N GLU A 59 -6.23 17.32 -7.95
CA GLU A 59 -5.45 18.09 -8.92
C GLU A 59 -5.99 19.53 -9.07
N GLU A 60 -7.31 19.70 -9.16
CA GLU A 60 -7.95 21.02 -9.27
C GLU A 60 -7.82 21.82 -7.97
N ALA A 61 -7.80 21.17 -6.80
CA ALA A 61 -7.49 21.78 -5.52
C ALA A 61 -6.02 22.26 -5.46
N LEU A 62 -5.07 21.37 -5.77
CA LEU A 62 -3.63 21.67 -5.85
C LEU A 62 -3.35 22.87 -6.77
N LYS A 63 -3.85 22.81 -8.01
CA LYS A 63 -3.66 23.82 -9.04
C LYS A 63 -4.22 25.20 -8.67
N ARG A 64 -5.33 25.26 -7.94
CA ARG A 64 -5.87 26.53 -7.42
C ARG A 64 -5.00 27.08 -6.29
N LEU A 65 -4.59 26.23 -5.36
CA LEU A 65 -3.74 26.63 -4.24
C LEU A 65 -2.38 27.15 -4.72
N GLU A 66 -1.81 26.55 -5.77
CA GLU A 66 -0.62 27.05 -6.45
C GLU A 66 -0.85 28.41 -7.14
N ALA A 67 -1.98 28.60 -7.82
CA ALA A 67 -2.31 29.87 -8.47
C ALA A 67 -2.53 31.00 -7.44
N GLU A 68 -3.27 30.73 -6.36
CA GLU A 68 -3.48 31.68 -5.26
C GLU A 68 -2.16 32.06 -4.59
N ARG A 69 -1.22 31.11 -4.42
CA ARG A 69 0.15 31.40 -3.95
C ARG A 69 0.94 32.23 -4.96
N GLN A 70 0.89 31.92 -6.25
CA GLN A 70 1.60 32.67 -7.30
C GLN A 70 1.11 34.13 -7.41
N GLU A 71 -0.18 34.39 -7.20
CA GLU A 71 -0.72 35.76 -7.15
C GLU A 71 -0.27 36.53 -5.89
N GLN A 72 0.04 35.84 -4.79
CA GLN A 72 0.51 36.44 -3.53
C GLN A 72 2.04 36.70 -3.53
N HIS A 73 2.85 35.80 -4.08
CA HIS A 73 4.34 35.83 -3.97
C HIS A 73 5.06 36.70 -5.03
N VAL A 74 4.42 37.73 -5.58
CA VAL A 74 5.03 38.60 -6.62
C VAL A 74 6.01 39.63 -5.99
N GLY A 75 7.13 39.18 -5.40
CA GLY A 75 8.19 40.11 -4.98
C GLY A 75 9.38 39.64 -4.14
N THR A 76 9.41 38.43 -3.58
CA THR A 76 10.48 37.98 -2.65
C THR A 76 10.94 36.54 -2.90
N GLU A 77 12.15 36.21 -2.43
CA GLU A 77 12.92 35.00 -2.78
C GLU A 77 12.30 33.69 -2.26
N ASP A 78 12.66 32.56 -2.90
CA ASP A 78 11.85 31.33 -3.03
C ASP A 78 11.65 30.45 -1.77
N GLU A 79 11.92 30.93 -0.56
CA GLU A 79 11.79 30.12 0.66
C GLU A 79 10.36 30.14 1.22
N ILE A 80 9.79 28.96 1.45
CA ILE A 80 8.42 28.78 1.97
C ILE A 80 8.52 28.66 3.49
N ASP A 81 8.08 29.70 4.21
CA ASP A 81 8.10 29.70 5.66
C ASP A 81 7.07 28.70 6.23
N ILE A 82 7.53 27.79 7.09
CA ILE A 82 6.72 26.75 7.71
C ILE A 82 5.83 27.33 8.81
N ASP A 83 6.24 28.40 9.50
CA ASP A 83 5.45 29.06 10.55
C ASP A 83 4.19 29.72 9.97
N ASP A 84 4.30 30.32 8.77
CA ASP A 84 3.16 30.87 8.04
C ASP A 84 2.20 29.76 7.58
N LEU A 85 2.70 28.59 7.17
CA LEU A 85 1.85 27.44 6.83
C LEU A 85 1.16 26.85 8.07
N LEU A 86 1.86 26.70 9.19
CA LEU A 86 1.28 26.25 10.47
C LEU A 86 0.20 27.23 10.94
N SER A 87 0.43 28.53 10.80
CA SER A 87 -0.55 29.59 11.09
C SER A 87 -1.81 29.49 10.20
N LEU A 88 -1.65 29.15 8.91
CA LEU A 88 -2.78 28.92 7.99
C LEU A 88 -3.54 27.61 8.33
N ALA A 89 -2.84 26.52 8.59
CA ALA A 89 -3.43 25.24 8.97
C ALA A 89 -4.23 25.35 10.29
N ALA A 90 -3.71 26.07 11.28
CA ALA A 90 -4.41 26.37 12.53
C ALA A 90 -5.67 27.25 12.37
N GLN A 91 -5.87 27.86 11.19
CA GLN A 91 -7.09 28.59 10.80
C GLN A 91 -8.04 27.74 9.93
N GLY A 92 -7.71 26.47 9.68
CA GLY A 92 -8.46 25.58 8.77
C GLY A 92 -8.22 25.86 7.28
N VAL A 93 -7.21 26.66 6.93
CA VAL A 93 -6.91 26.97 5.53
C VAL A 93 -6.02 25.86 4.93
N PRO A 94 -6.42 25.22 3.81
CA PRO A 94 -5.60 24.19 3.16
C PRO A 94 -4.20 24.71 2.78
N THR A 95 -3.16 23.98 3.18
CA THR A 95 -1.76 24.29 2.88
C THR A 95 -1.19 23.34 1.83
N LEU A 96 -0.09 23.74 1.17
CA LEU A 96 0.44 22.98 0.04
C LEU A 96 0.94 21.56 0.40
N PRO A 97 1.63 21.31 1.53
CA PRO A 97 2.18 19.98 1.83
C PRO A 97 1.11 18.88 2.02
N PRO A 98 0.01 19.06 2.79
CA PRO A 98 -1.06 18.05 2.87
C PRO A 98 -1.76 17.80 1.52
N VAL A 99 -1.92 18.85 0.70
CA VAL A 99 -2.53 18.70 -0.63
C VAL A 99 -1.64 17.91 -1.59
N LEU A 100 -0.32 18.07 -1.51
CA LEU A 100 0.64 17.23 -2.25
C LEU A 100 0.60 15.78 -1.75
N THR A 101 0.48 15.57 -0.44
CA THR A 101 0.37 14.23 0.17
C THR A 101 -0.87 13.49 -0.33
N LEU A 102 -2.06 14.10 -0.26
CA LEU A 102 -3.30 13.49 -0.75
C LEU A 102 -3.26 13.21 -2.27
N ASN A 103 -2.69 14.12 -3.08
CA ASN A 103 -2.49 13.87 -4.51
C ASN A 103 -1.58 12.64 -4.74
N ALA A 104 -0.52 12.49 -3.94
CA ALA A 104 0.42 11.39 -4.06
C ALA A 104 -0.19 10.05 -3.61
N GLU A 105 -0.97 10.02 -2.53
CA GLU A 105 -1.67 8.82 -2.05
C GLU A 105 -2.68 8.30 -3.08
N ILE A 106 -3.46 9.21 -3.71
CA ILE A 106 -4.35 8.86 -4.83
C ILE A 106 -3.55 8.33 -6.03
N GLN A 107 -2.36 8.90 -6.30
CA GLN A 107 -1.49 8.44 -7.39
C GLN A 107 -0.89 7.05 -7.13
N VAL A 108 -0.53 6.72 -5.87
CA VAL A 108 -0.15 5.34 -5.48
C VAL A 108 -1.32 4.38 -5.72
N ALA A 109 -2.54 4.74 -5.31
CA ALA A 109 -3.73 3.92 -5.53
C ALA A 109 -4.10 3.71 -7.01
N LEU A 110 -3.54 4.54 -7.92
CA LEU A 110 -3.67 4.41 -9.39
C LEU A 110 -2.45 3.76 -10.06
N GLY A 111 -1.40 3.43 -9.31
CA GLY A 111 -0.13 2.92 -9.85
C GLY A 111 0.79 3.97 -10.48
N ASP A 112 0.46 5.27 -10.41
CA ASP A 112 1.36 6.37 -10.84
C ASP A 112 2.37 6.69 -9.73
N VAL A 113 3.22 5.70 -9.44
CA VAL A 113 4.36 5.75 -8.50
C VAL A 113 5.23 6.98 -8.78
N ASP A 114 5.39 7.32 -10.05
CA ASP A 114 6.32 8.34 -10.51
C ASP A 114 5.81 9.75 -10.19
N SER A 115 4.50 10.02 -10.33
CA SER A 115 3.88 11.26 -9.85
C SER A 115 3.74 11.30 -8.33
N ALA A 116 3.42 10.17 -7.70
CA ALA A 116 3.35 10.08 -6.24
C ALA A 116 4.69 10.46 -5.59
N ARG A 117 5.78 9.84 -6.04
CA ARG A 117 7.15 10.13 -5.58
C ARG A 117 7.54 11.59 -5.80
N ARG A 118 7.19 12.19 -6.95
CA ARG A 118 7.40 13.63 -7.21
C ARG A 118 6.65 14.51 -6.20
N ASN A 119 5.41 14.17 -5.86
CA ASN A 119 4.58 14.93 -4.93
C ASN A 119 5.01 14.75 -3.48
N PHE A 120 5.29 13.54 -3.00
CA PHE A 120 5.85 13.30 -1.67
C PHE A 120 7.21 14.01 -1.49
N THR A 121 8.14 13.87 -2.45
CA THR A 121 9.45 14.58 -2.45
C THR A 121 9.29 16.10 -2.36
N ARG A 122 8.19 16.64 -2.90
CA ARG A 122 7.90 18.07 -2.86
C ARG A 122 7.26 18.48 -1.54
N ALA A 123 6.41 17.64 -0.94
CA ALA A 123 5.83 17.89 0.38
C ALA A 123 6.93 17.94 1.45
N THR A 124 7.79 16.92 1.50
CA THR A 124 8.86 16.80 2.51
C THR A 124 9.98 17.82 2.37
N ARG A 125 10.18 18.39 1.19
CA ARG A 125 11.09 19.54 1.00
C ARG A 125 10.57 20.85 1.60
N ILE A 126 9.26 20.97 1.76
CA ILE A 126 8.59 22.14 2.36
C ILE A 126 8.45 21.93 3.87
N ASP A 127 7.91 20.79 4.27
CA ASP A 127 7.73 20.37 5.66
C ASP A 127 8.65 19.19 5.95
N LYS A 128 9.87 19.50 6.42
CA LYS A 128 10.94 18.53 6.65
C LYS A 128 10.72 17.75 7.95
N ASP A 129 10.25 18.48 8.96
CA ASP A 129 10.08 18.00 10.34
C ASP A 129 8.71 17.32 10.56
N GLY A 130 7.86 17.27 9.52
CA GLY A 130 6.56 16.59 9.52
C GLY A 130 5.43 17.34 10.25
N ALA A 131 5.58 18.64 10.50
CA ALA A 131 4.65 19.42 11.34
C ALA A 131 3.25 19.62 10.71
N LEU A 132 3.09 19.34 9.42
CA LEU A 132 1.83 19.39 8.65
C LEU A 132 1.49 18.07 7.94
N ILE A 133 2.49 17.28 7.56
CA ILE A 133 2.32 16.04 6.77
C ILE A 133 2.72 14.77 7.52
N SER A 134 3.27 14.90 8.72
CA SER A 134 3.79 13.81 9.53
C SER A 134 4.82 12.95 8.77
N ALA A 135 4.94 11.67 9.10
CA ALA A 135 5.99 10.77 8.60
C ALA A 135 5.58 9.98 7.35
N GLU A 136 4.28 9.94 7.04
CA GLU A 136 3.69 9.13 5.97
C GLU A 136 4.35 9.38 4.59
N PRO A 137 4.64 10.63 4.16
CA PRO A 137 5.38 10.89 2.93
C PRO A 137 6.81 10.33 2.91
N TRP A 138 7.50 10.29 4.07
CA TRP A 138 8.82 9.67 4.16
C TRP A 138 8.74 8.14 4.09
N LEU A 139 7.74 7.53 4.72
CA LEU A 139 7.48 6.08 4.62
C LEU A 139 7.16 5.67 3.17
N TRP A 140 6.34 6.45 2.46
CA TRP A 140 6.07 6.23 1.04
C TRP A 140 7.32 6.42 0.17
N LEU A 141 8.13 7.45 0.41
CA LEU A 141 9.40 7.63 -0.34
C LEU A 141 10.38 6.46 -0.13
N ALA A 142 10.40 5.86 1.06
CA ALA A 142 11.21 4.68 1.35
C ALA A 142 10.74 3.44 0.57
N GLN A 143 9.43 3.23 0.45
CA GLN A 143 8.84 2.10 -0.29
C GLN A 143 8.84 2.29 -1.82
N LEU A 144 8.78 3.53 -2.30
CA LEU A 144 8.77 3.89 -3.74
C LEU A 144 10.16 4.27 -4.29
N CYS A 145 11.20 3.90 -3.55
CA CYS A 145 12.60 4.16 -3.87
C CYS A 145 13.12 3.20 -4.96
N GLU A 146 13.63 3.75 -6.07
CA GLU A 146 14.14 2.96 -7.22
C GLU A 146 15.53 2.35 -6.98
N GLU A 147 16.38 2.98 -6.17
CA GLU A 147 17.69 2.40 -5.77
C GLU A 147 17.56 1.39 -4.61
N GLY A 148 16.43 1.41 -3.90
CA GLY A 148 16.19 0.60 -2.70
C GLY A 148 17.21 0.89 -1.60
N GLY A 149 17.60 -0.15 -0.86
CA GLY A 149 18.80 -0.21 -0.03
C GLY A 149 19.05 1.04 0.82
N LYS A 150 20.18 1.72 0.57
CA LYS A 150 20.64 2.85 1.41
C LYS A 150 19.84 4.13 1.23
N GLU A 151 19.23 4.36 0.07
CA GLU A 151 18.34 5.52 -0.13
C GLU A 151 17.01 5.26 0.60
N SER A 152 16.44 4.05 0.49
CA SER A 152 15.26 3.62 1.25
C SER A 152 15.47 3.73 2.77
N ILE A 153 16.60 3.22 3.29
CA ILE A 153 17.00 3.41 4.69
C ILE A 153 17.05 4.89 5.09
N GLY A 154 17.57 5.78 4.24
CA GLY A 154 17.62 7.21 4.53
C GLY A 154 16.22 7.84 4.70
N TYR A 155 15.26 7.47 3.86
CA TYR A 155 13.87 7.91 4.01
C TYR A 155 13.19 7.31 5.26
N PHE A 156 13.44 6.04 5.59
CA PHE A 156 12.96 5.46 6.85
C PHE A 156 13.59 6.11 8.08
N GLU A 157 14.88 6.46 8.06
CA GLU A 157 15.54 7.17 9.17
C GLU A 157 14.88 8.53 9.42
N GLN A 158 14.54 9.29 8.37
CA GLN A 158 13.77 10.55 8.50
C GLN A 158 12.33 10.32 9.01
N ALA A 159 11.63 9.30 8.52
CA ALA A 159 10.31 8.94 9.06
C ALA A 159 10.37 8.60 10.57
N CYS A 160 11.40 7.87 10.99
CA CYS A 160 11.62 7.52 12.40
C CYS A 160 12.01 8.73 13.26
N GLU A 161 12.66 9.77 12.71
CA GLU A 161 12.92 11.01 13.44
C GLU A 161 11.63 11.80 13.69
N VAL A 162 10.79 11.97 12.66
CA VAL A 162 9.47 12.63 12.79
C VAL A 162 8.59 11.89 13.81
N LEU A 163 8.47 10.56 13.70
CA LEU A 163 7.64 9.77 14.61
C LEU A 163 8.12 9.83 16.07
N ARG A 164 9.44 9.85 16.32
CA ARG A 164 9.96 9.98 17.69
C ARG A 164 9.63 11.35 18.30
N ASN A 165 9.70 12.43 17.51
CA ASN A 165 9.31 13.77 17.95
C ASN A 165 7.80 13.85 18.28
N GLU A 166 6.93 13.27 17.44
CA GLU A 166 5.49 13.19 17.69
C GLU A 166 5.16 12.37 18.94
N ILE A 167 5.85 11.24 19.13
CA ILE A 167 5.70 10.38 20.31
C ILE A 167 6.11 11.13 21.58
N GLU A 168 7.22 11.88 21.59
CA GLU A 168 7.66 12.65 22.76
C GLU A 168 6.59 13.67 23.20
N VAL A 169 6.05 14.46 22.25
CA VAL A 169 4.98 15.44 22.50
C VAL A 169 3.70 14.77 23.02
N LEU A 170 3.31 13.62 22.45
CA LEU A 170 2.13 12.86 22.88
C LEU A 170 2.34 12.20 24.26
N GLU A 171 3.56 11.73 24.58
CA GLU A 171 3.88 11.23 25.92
C GLU A 171 3.84 12.33 26.98
N GLU A 172 4.38 13.54 26.70
CA GLU A 172 4.24 14.67 27.62
C GLU A 172 2.78 15.01 27.89
N ALA A 173 1.95 15.12 26.83
CA ALA A 173 0.52 15.41 26.96
C ALA A 173 -0.24 14.37 27.82
N VAL A 174 -0.02 13.07 27.57
CA VAL A 174 -0.64 11.98 28.37
C VAL A 174 -0.18 12.01 29.83
N ASN A 175 1.09 12.38 30.10
CA ASN A 175 1.60 12.52 31.46
C ASN A 175 0.98 13.73 32.21
N GLU A 176 0.74 14.86 31.54
CA GLU A 176 0.04 16.01 32.13
C GLU A 176 -1.43 15.70 32.46
N MET A 177 -2.13 14.94 31.60
CA MET A 177 -3.51 14.49 31.85
C MET A 177 -3.61 13.57 33.08
N ASN A 178 -2.70 12.59 33.18
CA ASN A 178 -2.66 11.63 34.30
C ASN A 178 -2.34 12.30 35.65
N THR A 179 -1.39 13.24 35.68
CA THR A 179 -1.05 13.97 36.90
C THR A 179 -2.17 14.91 37.35
N THR A 180 -2.85 15.58 36.41
CA THR A 180 -3.98 16.47 36.70
C THR A 180 -5.19 15.71 37.28
N THR A 181 -5.56 14.59 36.66
CA THR A 181 -6.72 13.75 37.03
C THR A 181 -6.67 13.26 38.48
N THR A 182 -5.45 13.04 39.02
CA THR A 182 -5.25 12.59 40.40
C THR A 182 -5.72 13.61 41.47
N THR A 183 -5.94 14.88 41.12
CA THR A 183 -6.28 15.95 42.07
C THR A 183 -7.73 16.43 42.07
N THR A 184 -8.51 16.15 41.01
CA THR A 184 -9.85 16.74 40.85
C THR A 184 -10.87 15.71 40.35
N THR A 185 -11.88 15.40 41.16
CA THR A 185 -12.99 14.50 40.77
C THR A 185 -14.02 15.23 39.89
N THR A 186 -13.67 15.46 38.62
CA THR A 186 -14.57 15.97 37.58
C THR A 186 -15.33 14.82 36.89
N VAL A 187 -16.48 15.13 36.28
CA VAL A 187 -17.47 14.12 35.86
C VAL A 187 -17.60 14.07 34.34
N GLY A 188 -17.25 12.92 33.74
CA GLY A 188 -17.92 12.38 32.55
C GLY A 188 -17.64 13.05 31.19
N GLY A 189 -16.49 13.70 31.01
CA GLY A 189 -16.07 14.23 29.70
C GLY A 189 -14.61 13.88 29.36
N ALA A 190 -13.66 14.34 30.18
CA ALA A 190 -12.22 14.23 29.92
C ALA A 190 -11.66 12.80 29.75
N ALA A 191 -12.42 11.76 30.11
CA ALA A 191 -11.99 10.37 29.94
C ALA A 191 -12.05 9.87 28.48
N ASP A 192 -12.85 10.51 27.62
CA ASP A 192 -12.91 10.20 26.18
C ASP A 192 -11.73 10.84 25.43
N GLU A 193 -11.39 12.08 25.81
CA GLU A 193 -10.24 12.82 25.27
C GLU A 193 -8.90 12.15 25.66
N ASP A 194 -8.73 11.75 26.93
CA ASP A 194 -7.56 10.99 27.44
C ASP A 194 -7.40 9.64 26.72
N ALA A 195 -8.50 8.91 26.47
CA ALA A 195 -8.50 7.68 25.69
C ALA A 195 -8.15 7.92 24.20
N GLY A 196 -8.61 9.03 23.63
CA GLY A 196 -8.28 9.46 22.27
C GLY A 196 -6.80 9.80 22.09
N THR A 197 -6.24 10.65 22.94
CA THR A 197 -4.80 11.02 22.90
C THR A 197 -3.92 9.79 23.11
N LYS A 198 -4.30 8.87 24.01
CA LYS A 198 -3.56 7.61 24.18
C LYS A 198 -3.62 6.70 22.95
N ARG A 199 -4.76 6.64 22.24
CA ARG A 199 -4.86 5.88 20.98
C ARG A 199 -3.89 6.40 19.92
N VAL A 200 -3.87 7.71 19.68
CA VAL A 200 -2.93 8.34 18.73
C VAL A 200 -1.47 8.06 19.12
N LEU A 201 -1.13 8.09 20.42
CA LEU A 201 0.19 7.70 20.91
C LEU A 201 0.54 6.23 20.63
N ASP A 202 -0.40 5.30 20.90
CA ASP A 202 -0.20 3.88 20.65
C ASP A 202 -0.12 3.57 19.13
N GLU A 203 -0.88 4.27 18.29
CA GLU A 203 -0.84 4.22 16.82
C GLU A 203 0.50 4.71 16.25
N LYS A 204 1.00 5.87 16.72
CA LYS A 204 2.30 6.42 16.30
C LYS A 204 3.47 5.51 16.72
N LYS A 205 3.37 4.86 17.88
CA LYS A 205 4.32 3.83 18.32
C LYS A 205 4.28 2.56 17.48
N SER A 206 3.11 2.15 16.99
CA SER A 206 3.01 1.07 16.02
C SER A 206 3.71 1.44 14.72
N LYS A 207 3.39 2.61 14.15
CA LYS A 207 4.01 3.11 12.91
C LYS A 207 5.53 3.28 12.99
N LEU A 208 6.07 3.69 14.15
CA LEU A 208 7.52 3.70 14.39
C LEU A 208 8.11 2.28 14.41
N ALA A 209 7.45 1.33 15.06
CA ALA A 209 7.90 -0.06 15.09
C ALA A 209 7.81 -0.74 13.70
N GLU A 210 6.77 -0.42 12.92
CA GLU A 210 6.60 -0.84 11.52
C GLU A 210 7.74 -0.30 10.63
N ALA A 211 8.10 0.98 10.77
CA ALA A 211 9.23 1.58 10.04
C ALA A 211 10.57 0.90 10.41
N LEU A 212 10.81 0.63 11.69
CA LEU A 212 11.99 -0.09 12.18
C LEU A 212 12.03 -1.55 11.65
N CYS A 213 10.87 -2.20 11.51
CA CYS A 213 10.75 -3.52 10.89
C CYS A 213 11.07 -3.49 9.39
N ALA A 214 10.52 -2.54 8.64
CA ALA A 214 10.82 -2.36 7.22
C ALA A 214 12.32 -2.07 6.97
N MET A 215 12.96 -1.26 7.83
CA MET A 215 14.41 -1.07 7.81
C MET A 215 15.17 -2.38 8.03
N ALA A 216 14.73 -3.22 8.98
CA ALA A 216 15.36 -4.51 9.24
C ALA A 216 15.22 -5.47 8.04
N GLU A 217 14.09 -5.41 7.32
CA GLU A 217 13.83 -6.20 6.12
C GLU A 217 14.72 -5.75 4.94
N VAL A 218 14.94 -4.44 4.75
CA VAL A 218 15.93 -3.91 3.77
C VAL A 218 17.37 -4.35 4.10
N TYR A 219 17.72 -4.52 5.39
CA TYR A 219 19.00 -5.14 5.78
C TYR A 219 19.04 -6.67 5.62
N MET A 220 17.88 -7.33 5.44
CA MET A 220 17.79 -8.76 5.11
C MET A 220 17.73 -9.05 3.61
N THR A 221 17.34 -8.07 2.78
CA THR A 221 17.36 -8.16 1.30
C THR A 221 18.55 -7.40 0.71
N ASP A 222 18.39 -6.09 0.52
CA ASP A 222 19.21 -5.24 -0.36
C ASP A 222 20.59 -5.00 0.23
N LEU A 223 20.65 -4.82 1.55
CA LEU A 223 21.87 -4.53 2.31
C LEU A 223 22.40 -5.76 3.07
N SER A 224 21.94 -6.96 2.71
CA SER A 224 22.35 -8.24 3.32
C SER A 224 23.85 -8.55 3.21
N TRP A 225 24.57 -7.87 2.31
CA TRP A 225 26.04 -7.94 2.17
C TRP A 225 26.82 -6.93 3.02
N GLU A 226 26.15 -6.03 3.77
CA GLU A 226 26.84 -5.09 4.66
C GLU A 226 27.34 -5.76 5.94
N ASN A 227 28.53 -5.35 6.39
CA ASN A 227 29.24 -6.02 7.48
C ASN A 227 28.58 -5.80 8.86
N ASP A 228 27.70 -4.80 8.99
CA ASP A 228 26.91 -4.53 10.18
C ASP A 228 25.43 -4.96 10.06
N ALA A 229 25.00 -5.58 8.96
CA ALA A 229 23.60 -5.90 8.68
C ALA A 229 22.91 -6.71 9.81
N GLU A 230 23.51 -7.80 10.30
CA GLU A 230 22.97 -8.57 11.43
C GLU A 230 22.81 -7.72 12.70
N GLY A 231 23.79 -6.85 12.97
CA GLY A 231 23.78 -5.94 14.12
C GLY A 231 22.75 -4.81 13.98
N ARG A 232 22.49 -4.35 12.75
CA ARG A 232 21.40 -3.43 12.41
C ARG A 232 20.06 -4.10 12.65
N CYS A 233 19.80 -5.27 12.06
CA CYS A 233 18.57 -6.03 12.25
C CYS A 233 18.28 -6.29 13.73
N GLU A 234 19.25 -6.80 14.50
CA GLU A 234 19.08 -7.06 15.95
C GLU A 234 18.70 -5.79 16.73
N SER A 235 19.34 -4.66 16.41
CA SER A 235 19.05 -3.37 17.05
C SER A 235 17.66 -2.85 16.71
N LEU A 236 17.31 -2.87 15.41
CA LEU A 236 16.03 -2.38 14.89
C LEU A 236 14.84 -3.17 15.44
N VAL A 237 14.88 -4.51 15.41
CA VAL A 237 13.77 -5.33 15.97
C VAL A 237 13.72 -5.27 17.50
N THR A 238 14.84 -5.01 18.17
CA THR A 238 14.84 -4.78 19.63
C THR A 238 14.18 -3.45 19.99
N GLU A 239 14.43 -2.37 19.24
CA GLU A 239 13.73 -1.09 19.43
C GLU A 239 12.24 -1.23 19.09
N ALA A 240 11.89 -1.84 17.95
CA ALA A 240 10.51 -2.05 17.53
C ALA A 240 9.68 -2.81 18.58
N VAL A 241 10.22 -3.90 19.14
CA VAL A 241 9.56 -4.69 20.21
C VAL A 241 9.47 -3.93 21.54
N ALA A 242 10.36 -2.97 21.80
CA ALA A 242 10.34 -2.16 23.02
C ALA A 242 9.38 -0.95 22.93
N VAL A 243 9.16 -0.41 21.73
CA VAL A 243 8.29 0.75 21.47
C VAL A 243 6.84 0.34 21.21
N CYS A 244 6.62 -0.74 20.45
CA CYS A 244 5.28 -1.14 20.01
C CYS A 244 4.36 -1.53 21.19
N PRO A 245 3.10 -1.05 21.24
CA PRO A 245 2.11 -1.57 22.18
C PRO A 245 1.90 -3.07 21.97
N GLU A 246 1.86 -3.86 23.05
CA GLU A 246 1.81 -5.33 22.96
C GLU A 246 0.65 -5.84 22.11
N TYR A 247 -0.51 -5.17 22.15
CA TYR A 247 -1.69 -5.57 21.38
C TYR A 247 -1.58 -5.28 19.87
N LEU A 248 -0.68 -4.39 19.43
CA LEU A 248 -0.39 -4.12 18.02
C LEU A 248 0.86 -4.89 17.52
N SER A 249 1.67 -5.43 18.44
CA SER A 249 2.98 -6.04 18.15
C SER A 249 2.97 -7.33 17.31
N ALA A 250 1.81 -7.73 16.76
CA ALA A 250 1.67 -8.94 15.96
C ALA A 250 2.59 -8.93 14.72
N GLY A 251 2.63 -7.84 13.94
CA GLY A 251 3.54 -7.71 12.79
C GLY A 251 5.02 -7.65 13.21
N VAL A 252 5.33 -6.82 14.21
CA VAL A 252 6.69 -6.66 14.77
C VAL A 252 7.30 -8.00 15.24
N LEU A 253 6.49 -8.89 15.81
CA LEU A 253 6.90 -10.23 16.23
C LEU A 253 7.18 -11.19 15.06
N GLN A 254 6.66 -10.91 13.86
CA GLN A 254 6.94 -11.68 12.64
C GLN A 254 8.27 -11.26 12.02
N THR A 255 8.57 -9.95 11.92
CA THR A 255 9.89 -9.47 11.51
C THR A 255 10.98 -9.91 12.51
N LEU A 256 10.70 -9.86 13.82
CA LEU A 256 11.57 -10.48 14.84
C LEU A 256 11.83 -11.96 14.54
N ALA A 257 10.78 -12.73 14.22
CA ALA A 257 10.94 -14.15 13.88
C ALA A 257 11.76 -14.35 12.60
N SER A 258 11.58 -13.50 11.59
CA SER A 258 12.37 -13.49 10.35
C SER A 258 13.87 -13.33 10.65
N VAL A 259 14.25 -12.31 11.44
CA VAL A 259 15.64 -12.12 11.92
C VAL A 259 16.15 -13.33 12.70
N ARG A 260 15.30 -13.96 13.53
CA ARG A 260 15.68 -15.18 14.28
C ARG A 260 15.88 -16.40 13.38
N ILE A 261 15.16 -16.52 12.25
CA ILE A 261 15.38 -17.59 11.26
C ILE A 261 16.76 -17.40 10.60
N SER A 262 17.08 -16.18 10.13
CA SER A 262 18.39 -15.88 9.53
C SER A 262 19.58 -16.05 10.49
N GLN A 263 19.35 -15.97 11.80
CA GLN A 263 20.33 -16.28 12.85
C GLN A 263 20.40 -17.77 13.24
N GLU A 264 19.73 -18.68 12.52
CA GLU A 264 19.55 -20.11 12.86
C GLU A 264 18.82 -20.37 14.20
N ARG A 265 18.19 -19.35 14.81
CA ARG A 265 17.54 -19.40 16.13
C ARG A 265 16.07 -19.81 16.04
N ILE A 266 15.82 -20.98 15.44
CA ILE A 266 14.48 -21.47 15.08
C ILE A 266 13.51 -21.53 16.28
N GLU A 267 13.96 -21.91 17.49
CA GLU A 267 13.07 -21.96 18.67
C GLU A 267 12.64 -20.57 19.16
N ASP A 268 13.51 -19.56 19.02
CA ASP A 268 13.16 -18.16 19.32
C ASP A 268 12.15 -17.63 18.29
N ALA A 269 12.33 -17.99 17.00
CA ALA A 269 11.39 -17.66 15.92
C ALA A 269 10.01 -18.31 16.15
N ARG A 270 9.96 -19.62 16.48
CA ARG A 270 8.73 -20.34 16.87
C ARG A 270 8.01 -19.66 18.03
N THR A 271 8.76 -19.20 19.04
CA THR A 271 8.22 -18.49 20.20
C THR A 271 7.61 -17.14 19.80
N ALA A 272 8.31 -16.35 18.98
CA ALA A 272 7.83 -15.06 18.49
C ALA A 272 6.58 -15.20 17.59
N LEU A 273 6.57 -16.15 16.65
CA LEU A 273 5.43 -16.44 15.78
C LEU A 273 4.20 -16.93 16.58
N THR A 274 4.40 -17.72 17.63
CA THR A 274 3.29 -18.14 18.51
C THR A 274 2.70 -16.94 19.26
N ARG A 275 3.54 -16.07 19.85
CA ARG A 275 3.06 -14.83 20.50
C ARG A 275 2.37 -13.88 19.52
N SER A 276 2.86 -13.77 18.28
CA SER A 276 2.21 -13.00 17.21
C SER A 276 0.80 -13.51 16.94
N LEU A 277 0.61 -14.83 16.87
CA LEU A 277 -0.69 -15.46 16.66
C LEU A 277 -1.64 -15.28 17.85
N ASP A 278 -1.15 -15.40 19.08
CA ASP A 278 -1.96 -15.31 20.29
C ASP A 278 -2.62 -13.91 20.47
N ILE A 279 -2.04 -12.86 19.88
CA ILE A 279 -2.59 -11.49 19.90
C ILE A 279 -3.93 -11.38 19.15
N TRP A 280 -4.13 -12.15 18.06
CA TRP A 280 -5.25 -11.95 17.14
C TRP A 280 -6.07 -13.20 16.76
N LYS A 281 -5.64 -14.42 17.09
CA LYS A 281 -6.46 -15.62 16.79
C LYS A 281 -7.72 -15.70 17.66
N ASP A 282 -7.66 -15.35 18.94
CA ASP A 282 -8.80 -15.49 19.86
C ASP A 282 -9.88 -14.40 19.70
N THR A 283 -9.56 -13.23 19.13
CA THR A 283 -10.52 -12.12 18.92
C THR A 283 -11.69 -12.53 18.01
N SER A 284 -11.45 -13.47 17.08
CA SER A 284 -12.46 -14.09 16.23
C SER A 284 -13.55 -14.86 17.01
N SER A 285 -13.26 -15.27 18.24
CA SER A 285 -14.23 -15.95 19.13
C SER A 285 -14.91 -14.98 20.11
N ALA A 286 -14.20 -13.92 20.54
CA ALA A 286 -14.73 -12.92 21.45
C ALA A 286 -15.80 -12.02 20.78
N SER A 287 -15.54 -11.58 19.54
CA SER A 287 -16.49 -10.80 18.74
C SER A 287 -17.80 -11.58 18.44
N GLN A 288 -17.69 -12.88 18.20
CA GLN A 288 -18.84 -13.81 18.08
C GLN A 288 -19.60 -13.98 19.40
N ALA A 289 -18.93 -13.86 20.56
CA ALA A 289 -19.57 -14.02 21.86
C ALA A 289 -20.39 -12.79 22.26
N GLU A 290 -19.91 -11.57 22.02
CA GLU A 290 -20.61 -10.33 22.41
C GLU A 290 -21.75 -9.96 21.45
N SER A 291 -21.58 -10.21 20.14
CA SER A 291 -22.65 -10.04 19.13
C SER A 291 -23.87 -10.96 19.36
N SER A 292 -23.77 -11.98 20.22
CA SER A 292 -24.90 -12.84 20.61
C SER A 292 -25.92 -12.20 21.58
N LYS A 293 -25.75 -10.92 21.96
CA LYS A 293 -26.44 -10.32 23.12
C LYS A 293 -27.04 -8.91 22.99
N ASP A 294 -27.30 -8.40 21.79
CA ASP A 294 -28.45 -7.48 21.66
C ASP A 294 -29.22 -7.71 20.35
N ASN A 295 -30.49 -7.26 20.34
CA ASN A 295 -31.50 -7.74 19.42
C ASN A 295 -32.23 -6.57 18.74
N GLY A 296 -31.55 -5.90 17.80
CA GLY A 296 -32.22 -5.05 16.81
C GLY A 296 -31.63 -3.67 16.51
N SER A 297 -30.38 -3.60 16.07
CA SER A 297 -29.90 -2.51 15.21
C SER A 297 -29.01 -3.08 14.11
N ALA A 298 -29.43 -2.93 12.85
CA ALA A 298 -28.64 -3.35 11.70
C ALA A 298 -27.60 -2.27 11.38
N ASP A 299 -26.39 -2.45 11.92
CA ASP A 299 -25.20 -1.69 11.58
C ASP A 299 -24.00 -2.64 11.51
N GLU A 300 -24.05 -3.54 10.51
CA GLU A 300 -23.00 -4.54 10.24
C GLU A 300 -21.74 -3.92 9.58
N GLY A 301 -21.53 -2.60 9.74
CA GLY A 301 -20.39 -1.85 9.23
C GLY A 301 -19.42 -1.32 10.29
N SER A 302 -19.75 -1.43 11.58
CA SER A 302 -18.94 -0.84 12.67
C SER A 302 -18.63 -1.80 13.83
N ALA A 303 -18.33 -3.05 13.50
CA ALA A 303 -17.50 -3.91 14.35
C ALA A 303 -16.03 -3.48 14.17
N GLY A 304 -15.70 -2.28 14.66
CA GLY A 304 -14.44 -1.60 14.37
C GLY A 304 -13.21 -2.47 14.66
N ASP A 305 -12.33 -2.58 13.67
CA ASP A 305 -11.06 -3.30 13.80
C ASP A 305 -10.25 -2.70 14.95
N ASP A 306 -9.75 -3.55 15.85
CA ASP A 306 -9.00 -3.13 17.03
C ASP A 306 -7.49 -3.04 16.78
N GLY A 307 -7.08 -3.15 15.51
CA GLY A 307 -5.71 -3.05 15.02
C GLY A 307 -4.83 -4.25 15.36
N ARG A 308 -5.38 -5.25 16.06
CA ARG A 308 -4.61 -6.43 16.53
C ARG A 308 -4.33 -7.42 15.42
N LYS A 309 -5.27 -7.53 14.47
CA LYS A 309 -5.20 -8.46 13.34
C LYS A 309 -4.35 -7.81 12.24
N PRO A 310 -3.21 -8.38 11.85
CA PRO A 310 -2.45 -7.83 10.73
C PRO A 310 -3.24 -7.89 9.42
N ASP A 311 -2.85 -7.06 8.45
CA ASP A 311 -3.44 -7.04 7.12
C ASP A 311 -3.28 -8.37 6.36
N PHE A 312 -3.78 -8.42 5.12
CA PHE A 312 -3.73 -9.63 4.30
C PHE A 312 -2.29 -10.04 3.94
N ALA A 313 -1.47 -9.12 3.47
CA ALA A 313 -0.10 -9.38 3.01
C ALA A 313 0.81 -9.80 4.18
N THR A 314 0.72 -9.12 5.32
CA THR A 314 1.44 -9.51 6.55
C THR A 314 1.07 -10.94 6.99
N ARG A 315 -0.20 -11.35 6.85
CA ARG A 315 -0.62 -12.74 7.14
C ARG A 315 -0.21 -13.76 6.08
N VAL A 316 0.03 -13.35 4.82
CA VAL A 316 0.69 -14.20 3.81
C VAL A 316 2.15 -14.44 4.21
N SER A 317 2.90 -13.38 4.53
CA SER A 317 4.29 -13.47 5.02
C SER A 317 4.41 -14.32 6.28
N LEU A 318 3.50 -14.15 7.25
CA LEU A 318 3.37 -15.03 8.42
C LEU A 318 3.22 -16.51 8.05
N SER A 319 2.43 -16.81 7.01
CA SER A 319 2.19 -18.20 6.59
C SER A 319 3.46 -18.83 6.01
N ARG A 320 4.24 -18.07 5.23
CA ARG A 320 5.59 -18.47 4.78
C ARG A 320 6.53 -18.73 5.97
N LEU A 321 6.61 -17.79 6.93
CA LEU A 321 7.43 -17.91 8.15
C LEU A 321 7.06 -19.12 9.01
N LEU A 322 5.76 -19.41 9.17
CA LEU A 322 5.27 -20.58 9.91
C LEU A 322 5.60 -21.90 9.19
N MET A 323 5.59 -21.94 7.86
CA MET A 323 6.04 -23.11 7.10
C MET A 323 7.54 -23.35 7.26
N GLU A 324 8.36 -22.30 7.16
CA GLU A 324 9.83 -22.36 7.32
C GLU A 324 10.23 -22.94 8.69
N VAL A 325 9.59 -22.48 9.78
CA VAL A 325 9.84 -23.03 11.12
C VAL A 325 9.11 -24.35 11.41
N GLN A 326 8.52 -25.01 10.41
CA GLN A 326 7.80 -26.30 10.53
C GLN A 326 6.63 -26.27 11.54
N LEU A 327 5.87 -25.18 11.52
CA LEU A 327 4.59 -24.97 12.19
C LEU A 327 3.42 -24.95 11.17
N GLU A 328 3.49 -25.81 10.17
CA GLU A 328 2.53 -25.95 9.06
C GLU A 328 1.06 -26.09 9.53
N PRO A 329 0.72 -26.80 10.63
CA PRO A 329 -0.67 -26.80 11.14
C PRO A 329 -1.18 -25.42 11.57
N LEU A 330 -0.29 -24.52 12.02
CA LEU A 330 -0.63 -23.13 12.31
C LEU A 330 -0.67 -22.27 11.05
N ALA A 331 0.21 -22.53 10.07
CA ALA A 331 0.19 -21.88 8.75
C ALA A 331 -1.10 -22.18 8.00
N MET A 332 -1.50 -23.45 7.92
CA MET A 332 -2.75 -23.89 7.30
C MET A 332 -3.96 -23.17 7.90
N SER A 333 -3.99 -23.00 9.22
CA SER A 333 -5.04 -22.25 9.93
C SER A 333 -5.06 -20.74 9.60
N VAL A 334 -3.95 -20.15 9.17
CA VAL A 334 -3.90 -18.76 8.67
C VAL A 334 -4.33 -18.69 7.21
N LEU A 335 -3.89 -19.64 6.38
CA LEU A 335 -4.23 -19.74 4.96
C LEU A 335 -5.72 -20.05 4.74
N GLU A 336 -6.31 -20.92 5.56
CA GLU A 336 -7.77 -21.11 5.65
C GLU A 336 -8.52 -19.86 6.13
N GLY A 337 -7.83 -18.89 6.76
CA GLY A 337 -8.35 -17.56 7.06
C GLY A 337 -8.33 -16.64 5.85
N LEU A 338 -7.15 -16.54 5.20
CA LEU A 338 -6.94 -15.72 4.01
C LEU A 338 -7.90 -16.11 2.87
N ILE A 339 -8.05 -17.40 2.57
CA ILE A 339 -8.98 -17.91 1.54
C ILE A 339 -10.48 -17.68 1.88
N ARG A 340 -10.82 -17.34 3.14
CA ARG A 340 -12.18 -16.91 3.51
C ARG A 340 -12.38 -15.39 3.42
N GLU A 341 -11.32 -14.63 3.18
CA GLU A 341 -11.32 -13.17 3.04
C GLU A 341 -11.16 -12.78 1.57
N ASP A 342 -10.28 -13.49 0.84
CA ASP A 342 -10.15 -13.44 -0.63
C ASP A 342 -9.90 -14.86 -1.18
N ASP A 343 -10.81 -15.36 -2.02
CA ASP A 343 -10.68 -16.66 -2.69
C ASP A 343 -9.95 -16.60 -4.04
N GLN A 344 -9.49 -15.41 -4.46
CA GLN A 344 -8.79 -15.17 -5.72
C GLN A 344 -7.26 -15.14 -5.58
N SER A 345 -6.73 -14.97 -4.35
CA SER A 345 -5.29 -14.98 -4.05
C SER A 345 -4.59 -16.28 -4.48
N VAL A 346 -3.96 -16.23 -5.66
CA VAL A 346 -3.19 -17.34 -6.27
C VAL A 346 -2.13 -17.88 -5.29
N GLU A 347 -1.42 -16.98 -4.60
CA GLU A 347 -0.37 -17.36 -3.65
C GLU A 347 -0.91 -18.08 -2.41
N CYS A 348 -2.06 -17.65 -1.85
CA CYS A 348 -2.66 -18.35 -0.71
C CYS A 348 -3.06 -19.79 -1.07
N TRP A 349 -3.57 -20.01 -2.28
CA TRP A 349 -3.88 -21.34 -2.79
C TRP A 349 -2.62 -22.20 -3.00
N TYR A 350 -1.55 -21.60 -3.54
CA TYR A 350 -0.23 -22.25 -3.66
C TYR A 350 0.33 -22.66 -2.29
N LEU A 351 0.44 -21.71 -1.36
CA LEU A 351 1.00 -21.92 -0.02
C LEU A 351 0.21 -22.98 0.75
N GLY A 352 -1.13 -22.93 0.74
CA GLY A 352 -1.95 -23.95 1.43
C GLY A 352 -1.84 -25.33 0.79
N GLY A 353 -1.73 -25.39 -0.54
CA GLY A 353 -1.43 -26.61 -1.27
C GLY A 353 -0.10 -27.23 -0.87
N TRP A 354 0.99 -26.44 -0.92
CA TRP A 354 2.34 -26.85 -0.55
C TRP A 354 2.45 -27.20 0.95
N CYS A 355 1.81 -26.43 1.83
CA CYS A 355 1.70 -26.68 3.26
C CYS A 355 1.10 -28.08 3.56
N GLN A 356 0.05 -28.48 2.83
CA GLN A 356 -0.52 -29.83 2.94
C GLN A 356 0.45 -30.92 2.44
N VAL A 357 1.25 -30.65 1.40
CA VAL A 357 2.33 -31.56 0.96
C VAL A 357 3.36 -31.75 2.08
N LEU A 358 3.84 -30.67 2.71
CA LEU A 358 4.80 -30.74 3.82
C LEU A 358 4.26 -31.56 5.01
N ILE A 359 3.00 -31.32 5.41
CA ILE A 359 2.32 -32.11 6.46
C ILE A 359 2.25 -33.61 6.08
N SER A 360 1.98 -33.93 4.81
CA SER A 360 1.90 -35.32 4.33
C SER A 360 3.24 -36.08 4.37
N GLN A 361 4.36 -35.35 4.35
CA GLN A 361 5.72 -35.89 4.35
C GLN A 361 6.29 -36.13 5.76
N LYS A 362 5.70 -35.57 6.82
CA LYS A 362 6.19 -35.74 8.19
C LYS A 362 6.10 -37.21 8.67
N ALA A 363 7.11 -37.64 9.43
CA ALA A 363 7.30 -39.04 9.81
C ALA A 363 6.28 -39.56 10.85
N ASP A 364 5.55 -38.67 11.52
CA ASP A 364 4.46 -38.96 12.45
C ASP A 364 3.06 -38.95 11.79
N THR A 365 2.95 -38.47 10.54
CA THR A 365 1.70 -38.45 9.78
C THR A 365 1.28 -39.88 9.38
N ASN A 366 0.20 -40.37 9.98
CA ASN A 366 -0.35 -41.68 9.66
C ASN A 366 -0.94 -41.73 8.22
N ALA A 367 -1.05 -42.93 7.65
CA ALA A 367 -1.45 -43.11 6.24
C ALA A 367 -2.85 -42.54 5.88
N GLU A 368 -3.82 -42.54 6.80
CA GLU A 368 -5.15 -41.97 6.54
C GLU A 368 -5.09 -40.43 6.53
N THR A 369 -4.32 -39.83 7.43
CA THR A 369 -4.07 -38.38 7.43
C THR A 369 -3.24 -37.98 6.20
N ARG A 370 -2.18 -38.74 5.84
CA ARG A 370 -1.38 -38.51 4.64
C ARG A 370 -2.26 -38.47 3.39
N ALA A 371 -3.12 -39.46 3.18
CA ALA A 371 -4.01 -39.51 2.02
C ALA A 371 -4.95 -38.29 1.93
N LYS A 372 -5.49 -37.83 3.07
CA LYS A 372 -6.31 -36.61 3.13
C LYS A 372 -5.50 -35.36 2.81
N CYS A 373 -4.29 -35.21 3.37
CA CYS A 373 -3.41 -34.09 3.06
C CYS A 373 -3.02 -34.05 1.57
N LEU A 374 -2.72 -35.20 0.96
CA LEU A 374 -2.37 -35.28 -0.47
C LEU A 374 -3.54 -34.89 -1.39
N ASP A 375 -4.77 -35.31 -1.10
CA ASP A 375 -5.93 -34.89 -1.90
C ASP A 375 -6.32 -33.42 -1.65
N THR A 376 -6.23 -32.92 -0.40
CA THR A 376 -6.41 -31.50 -0.11
C THR A 376 -5.37 -30.65 -0.84
N ALA A 377 -4.08 -31.05 -0.80
CA ALA A 377 -3.00 -30.38 -1.52
C ALA A 377 -3.30 -30.29 -3.02
N ARG A 378 -3.76 -31.40 -3.62
CA ARG A 378 -4.13 -31.47 -5.03
C ARG A 378 -5.26 -30.48 -5.36
N GLN A 379 -6.34 -30.45 -4.57
CA GLN A 379 -7.47 -29.54 -4.78
C GLN A 379 -7.06 -28.05 -4.67
N TRP A 380 -6.17 -27.72 -3.74
CA TRP A 380 -5.65 -26.35 -3.56
C TRP A 380 -4.72 -25.93 -4.71
N LEU A 381 -3.81 -26.81 -5.16
CA LEU A 381 -2.89 -26.51 -6.25
C LEU A 381 -3.57 -26.49 -7.63
N GLU A 382 -4.54 -27.38 -7.89
CA GLU A 382 -5.39 -27.32 -9.09
C GLU A 382 -6.22 -26.01 -9.10
N THR A 383 -6.63 -25.51 -7.93
CA THR A 383 -7.29 -24.20 -7.80
C THR A 383 -6.34 -23.03 -8.03
N CYS A 384 -5.11 -23.09 -7.49
CA CYS A 384 -4.05 -22.10 -7.75
C CYS A 384 -3.78 -21.96 -9.25
N LEU A 385 -3.49 -23.07 -9.94
CA LEU A 385 -3.19 -23.09 -11.38
C LEU A 385 -4.38 -22.61 -12.24
N ARG A 386 -5.62 -22.89 -11.82
CA ARG A 386 -6.83 -22.36 -12.45
C ARG A 386 -6.94 -20.84 -12.29
N LEU A 387 -6.65 -20.29 -11.11
CA LEU A 387 -6.70 -18.84 -10.87
C LEU A 387 -5.56 -18.11 -11.61
N TYR A 388 -4.36 -18.70 -11.65
CA TYR A 388 -3.24 -18.22 -12.45
C TYR A 388 -3.65 -17.99 -13.91
N ARG A 389 -4.23 -19.00 -14.56
CA ARG A 389 -4.74 -18.95 -15.96
C ARG A 389 -6.16 -18.34 -16.10
N VAL A 390 -6.64 -17.58 -15.11
CA VAL A 390 -7.86 -16.75 -15.20
C VAL A 390 -7.57 -15.28 -14.91
N LEU A 391 -6.66 -15.00 -13.98
CA LEU A 391 -6.27 -13.65 -13.57
C LEU A 391 -5.10 -13.08 -14.38
N GLY A 392 -4.35 -13.92 -15.11
CA GLY A 392 -3.13 -13.49 -15.80
C GLY A 392 -2.00 -13.20 -14.81
N TYR A 393 -1.80 -14.10 -13.83
CA TYR A 393 -0.76 -13.95 -12.82
C TYR A 393 0.63 -14.22 -13.43
N GLU A 394 1.68 -13.56 -12.91
CA GLU A 394 2.99 -13.47 -13.58
C GLU A 394 4.15 -14.16 -12.81
N ASP A 395 3.87 -14.81 -11.69
CA ASP A 395 4.87 -15.57 -10.90
C ASP A 395 5.14 -16.97 -11.52
N GLU A 396 5.98 -16.98 -12.54
CA GLU A 396 6.34 -18.20 -13.26
C GLU A 396 7.05 -19.27 -12.39
N PRO A 397 8.01 -18.95 -11.50
CA PRO A 397 8.57 -19.94 -10.55
C PRO A 397 7.51 -20.61 -9.65
N LEU A 398 6.50 -19.86 -9.19
CA LEU A 398 5.36 -20.41 -8.46
C LEU A 398 4.51 -21.32 -9.36
N ARG A 399 4.28 -20.94 -10.62
CA ARG A 399 3.56 -21.74 -11.63
C ARG A 399 4.24 -23.09 -11.86
N GLU A 400 5.54 -23.08 -12.11
CA GLU A 400 6.37 -24.27 -12.36
C GLU A 400 6.31 -25.24 -11.17
N HIS A 401 6.60 -24.77 -9.95
CA HIS A 401 6.57 -25.63 -8.77
C HIS A 401 5.15 -26.14 -8.45
N ALA A 402 4.11 -25.34 -8.66
CA ALA A 402 2.72 -25.80 -8.52
C ALA A 402 2.38 -26.92 -9.53
N VAL A 403 2.87 -26.83 -10.77
CA VAL A 403 2.74 -27.92 -11.77
C VAL A 403 3.53 -29.16 -11.34
N GLU A 404 4.78 -29.03 -10.89
CA GLU A 404 5.58 -30.15 -10.40
C GLU A 404 4.88 -30.90 -9.25
N LEU A 405 4.38 -30.15 -8.25
CA LEU A 405 3.65 -30.70 -7.12
C LEU A 405 2.37 -31.44 -7.56
N VAL A 406 1.55 -30.85 -8.45
CA VAL A 406 0.35 -31.53 -8.98
C VAL A 406 0.70 -32.80 -9.75
N GLN A 407 1.76 -32.78 -10.56
CA GLN A 407 2.24 -33.99 -11.24
C GLN A 407 2.72 -35.06 -10.25
N GLY A 408 3.44 -34.68 -9.19
CA GLY A 408 3.88 -35.59 -8.13
C GLY A 408 2.71 -36.22 -7.38
N LEU A 409 1.73 -35.40 -6.99
CA LEU A 409 0.51 -35.84 -6.31
C LEU A 409 -0.31 -36.81 -7.16
N LYS A 410 -0.51 -36.51 -8.46
CA LYS A 410 -1.20 -37.43 -9.39
C LYS A 410 -0.47 -38.77 -9.50
N LYS A 411 0.87 -38.78 -9.54
CA LYS A 411 1.70 -40.00 -9.57
C LYS A 411 1.58 -40.82 -8.27
N GLU A 412 1.62 -40.19 -7.09
CA GLU A 412 1.48 -40.91 -5.80
C GLU A 412 0.05 -41.44 -5.57
N LEU A 413 -0.98 -40.64 -5.86
CA LEU A 413 -2.39 -41.02 -5.66
C LEU A 413 -2.82 -42.17 -6.58
N VAL A 414 -2.41 -42.16 -7.86
CA VAL A 414 -2.66 -43.29 -8.79
C VAL A 414 -1.82 -44.51 -8.40
N GLY A 415 -0.55 -44.31 -8.01
CA GLY A 415 0.34 -45.40 -7.57
C GLY A 415 -0.11 -46.13 -6.30
N GLY A 416 -0.99 -45.53 -5.49
CA GLY A 416 -1.60 -46.16 -4.32
C GLY A 416 -2.82 -47.04 -4.62
N ALA A 417 -3.38 -47.00 -5.84
CA ALA A 417 -4.58 -47.73 -6.23
C ALA A 417 -4.26 -48.85 -7.24
N ASP A 418 -4.33 -50.09 -6.77
CA ASP A 418 -3.95 -51.28 -7.54
C ASP A 418 -4.88 -51.54 -8.75
N GLY A 419 -4.45 -51.09 -9.94
CA GLY A 419 -4.86 -51.66 -11.22
C GLY A 419 -6.25 -51.29 -11.77
N ALA A 420 -6.51 -50.00 -11.99
CA ALA A 420 -7.56 -49.55 -12.92
C ALA A 420 -6.99 -48.51 -13.90
N MET A 421 -6.74 -48.94 -15.15
CA MET A 421 -6.61 -48.01 -16.28
C MET A 421 -8.00 -47.62 -16.73
N ASP A 422 -8.40 -46.36 -16.52
CA ASP A 422 -9.39 -45.68 -17.34
C ASP A 422 -8.63 -44.63 -18.15
N GLU A 423 -8.50 -44.85 -19.46
CA GLU A 423 -7.76 -43.97 -20.38
C GLU A 423 -8.70 -42.87 -20.94
N ASP A 424 -9.39 -42.13 -20.07
CA ASP A 424 -10.26 -41.01 -20.51
C ASP A 424 -10.45 -39.91 -19.44
N GLU A 425 -9.50 -38.98 -19.37
CA GLU A 425 -9.78 -37.53 -19.43
C GLU A 425 -8.43 -36.79 -19.59
N GLY A 426 -7.98 -36.73 -20.84
CA GLY A 426 -6.71 -36.11 -21.23
C GLY A 426 -6.76 -34.59 -21.26
N ASP A 427 -7.15 -33.93 -20.17
CA ASP A 427 -6.90 -32.49 -19.96
C ASP A 427 -5.43 -32.28 -19.51
N GLY A 428 -4.52 -32.89 -20.28
CA GLY A 428 -3.10 -32.61 -20.21
C GLY A 428 -2.88 -31.21 -20.75
N TRP A 429 -2.07 -30.42 -20.06
CA TRP A 429 -1.58 -29.18 -20.67
C TRP A 429 -0.71 -29.61 -21.85
N GLU A 430 -1.19 -29.32 -23.06
CA GLU A 430 -0.31 -29.16 -24.20
C GLU A 430 0.48 -27.88 -23.92
N ASP A 431 1.78 -28.01 -23.69
CA ASP A 431 2.70 -26.87 -23.65
C ASP A 431 2.75 -26.29 -25.08
N VAL A 432 2.04 -25.19 -25.31
CA VAL A 432 1.99 -24.48 -26.60
C VAL A 432 2.71 -23.13 -26.48
N ASP A 433 3.91 -23.18 -25.90
CA ASP A 433 4.90 -22.10 -25.85
C ASP A 433 6.22 -22.58 -26.50
N ASP A 434 6.10 -23.17 -27.70
CA ASP A 434 7.21 -23.49 -28.60
C ASP A 434 6.74 -23.24 -30.06
N GLN A 435 6.57 -21.96 -30.39
CA GLN A 435 6.64 -21.47 -31.78
C GLN A 435 7.83 -20.51 -31.84
N GLU A 436 8.99 -21.06 -32.20
CA GLU A 436 10.15 -20.29 -32.62
C GLU A 436 9.72 -19.41 -33.81
N ASP A 437 10.07 -18.11 -33.79
CA ASP A 437 9.92 -17.23 -34.96
C ASP A 437 10.91 -17.70 -36.05
N GLU A 438 10.50 -18.62 -36.93
CA GLU A 438 11.30 -19.03 -38.09
C GLU A 438 11.38 -17.86 -39.11
N ASP A 439 12.60 -17.35 -39.32
CA ASP A 439 12.92 -16.33 -40.32
C ASP A 439 12.65 -16.84 -41.77
N GLU A 440 11.48 -16.52 -42.36
CA GLU A 440 11.28 -16.65 -43.81
C GLU A 440 11.93 -15.48 -44.58
N ASP A 441 13.25 -15.55 -44.75
CA ASP A 441 13.95 -14.93 -45.88
C ASP A 441 13.49 -15.62 -47.19
N ASP A 442 12.91 -14.87 -48.15
CA ASP A 442 12.80 -15.32 -49.54
C ASP A 442 12.92 -14.14 -50.52
N GLU A 443 13.55 -14.37 -51.68
CA GLU A 443 14.26 -13.33 -52.46
C GLU A 443 13.46 -12.66 -53.61
N ASP A 444 14.15 -11.74 -54.29
CA ASP A 444 13.95 -11.24 -55.66
C ASP A 444 12.85 -10.21 -55.98
N GLY A 445 13.32 -9.00 -56.28
CA GLY A 445 12.58 -7.86 -56.84
C GLY A 445 13.43 -7.02 -57.80
N ASP A 446 14.22 -7.70 -58.64
CA ASP A 446 15.26 -7.14 -59.53
C ASP A 446 14.81 -5.94 -60.41
N LEU A 447 15.59 -4.84 -60.38
CA LEU A 447 15.43 -3.69 -61.30
C LEU A 447 16.68 -2.78 -61.31
N GLU A 448 17.66 -3.11 -62.16
CA GLU A 448 18.86 -2.29 -62.37
C GLU A 448 18.63 -0.97 -63.14
N ILE A 449 19.33 0.08 -62.68
CA ILE A 449 20.02 1.12 -63.47
C ILE A 449 19.17 1.97 -64.47
N GLU A 450 19.11 3.26 -64.18
CA GLU A 450 19.66 4.26 -65.11
C GLU A 450 20.30 5.42 -64.32
N ALA A 451 21.41 5.96 -64.83
CA ALA A 451 22.22 6.97 -64.15
C ALA A 451 22.54 8.13 -65.09
N ASP A 452 22.31 9.36 -64.62
CA ASP A 452 22.73 10.60 -65.28
C ASP A 452 23.72 11.36 -64.38
N GLU A 453 24.86 11.73 -64.93
CA GLU A 453 25.84 12.63 -64.30
C GLU A 453 25.54 14.08 -64.70
N GLU A 454 25.49 15.04 -63.77
CA GLU A 454 25.99 16.38 -64.07
C GLU A 454 26.55 17.17 -62.87
N ASP A 455 27.62 17.89 -63.19
CA ASP A 455 28.59 18.72 -62.44
C ASP A 455 28.04 19.68 -61.34
N GLY A 456 28.88 20.14 -60.39
CA GLY A 456 28.38 20.95 -59.24
C GLY A 456 29.33 21.72 -58.28
N ALA A 457 30.64 21.49 -58.28
CA ALA A 457 31.70 22.35 -57.67
C ALA A 457 31.66 22.87 -56.18
N ARG A 458 32.76 22.58 -55.44
CA ARG A 458 33.34 23.32 -54.26
C ARG A 458 32.60 23.21 -52.90
N SER A 459 33.25 23.31 -51.72
CA SER A 459 34.58 23.90 -51.37
C SER A 459 35.39 23.16 -50.27
N HIS A 460 36.64 23.61 -50.05
CA HIS A 460 37.53 23.29 -48.90
C HIS A 460 36.88 23.55 -47.51
N ALA A 461 37.37 23.07 -46.37
CA ALA A 461 38.65 22.40 -46.00
C ALA A 461 38.38 21.23 -45.00
N GLY A 462 39.30 20.39 -44.50
CA GLY A 462 40.77 20.41 -44.40
C GLY A 462 41.25 21.01 -43.05
N ALA A 463 42.00 20.33 -42.18
CA ALA A 463 42.52 18.95 -42.19
C ALA A 463 42.97 18.48 -40.77
N LYS A 464 43.41 17.21 -40.68
CA LYS A 464 44.48 16.59 -39.84
C LYS A 464 45.22 17.49 -38.80
N SER A 465 45.68 17.01 -37.64
CA SER A 465 45.84 15.65 -37.06
C SER A 465 46.18 15.77 -35.55
N ALA A 466 45.67 14.93 -34.65
CA ALA A 466 46.29 13.71 -34.08
C ALA A 466 47.58 13.90 -33.24
N ALA A 467 47.78 12.98 -32.28
CA ALA A 467 48.93 12.87 -31.35
C ALA A 467 49.04 13.97 -30.25
N ASP A 468 49.63 13.72 -29.08
CA ASP A 468 49.90 12.50 -28.28
C ASP A 468 50.46 12.95 -26.91
N GLY A 469 50.49 12.07 -25.90
CA GLY A 469 51.33 12.23 -24.72
C GLY A 469 50.62 12.28 -23.35
N ASP A 470 50.98 11.33 -22.50
CA ASP A 470 50.86 11.41 -21.04
C ASP A 470 51.61 12.63 -20.46
N VAL A 471 51.29 13.01 -19.22
CA VAL A 471 52.29 13.17 -18.15
C VAL A 471 51.60 13.09 -16.79
N GLU A 472 52.15 12.25 -15.91
CA GLU A 472 51.76 12.05 -14.51
C GLU A 472 52.53 13.03 -13.58
N MET A 473 52.16 13.08 -12.28
CA MET A 473 52.70 13.96 -11.21
C MET A 473 52.11 15.39 -11.24
N THR A 474 51.74 16.00 -10.12
CA THR A 474 52.14 15.77 -8.71
C THR A 474 50.98 15.75 -7.73
#